data_AF-A0A523XIE2-F1
#
_entry.id   AF-A0A523XIE2-F1
#
_cell.length_a   1.000
_cell.length_b   1.000
_cell.length_c   1.000
_cell.angle_alpha   90.00
_cell.angle_beta   90.00
_cell.angle_gamma   90.00
#
_symmetry.space_group_name_H-M   'P 1'
#
loop_
_entity.id
_entity.type
_entity.pdbx_description
1 polymer ?
#
loop_
_entity_poly.entity_id
_entity_poly.type
_entity_poly.pdbx_seq_one_letter_code
_entity_poly.pdbx_strand_id
1 'polypeptide(L)'
;MSAPYSSADFFQGIGGSSLALQNQDFQVVAAIDNDPVACNWYEKNIGLEPICEDLNFISGDSILDHYGLERARALVLDLHYFLRQRENLRYL
;
A
#
# COMPACT_ATOMS: atom_id res chain seq x y z
N MET A 1 6.54 -4.85 -19.91
CA MET A 1 5.09 -5.11 -19.82
C MET A 1 4.58 -4.31 -18.63
N SER A 2 3.52 -3.52 -18.76
CA SER A 2 2.95 -2.82 -17.60
C SER A 2 2.25 -3.83 -16.69
N ALA A 3 2.40 -3.68 -15.38
CA ALA A 3 1.63 -4.46 -14.41
C ALA A 3 0.12 -4.34 -14.73
N PRO A 4 -0.66 -5.43 -14.62
CA PRO A 4 -2.09 -5.39 -14.93
C PRO A 4 -2.88 -4.52 -13.94
N TYR A 5 -2.35 -4.30 -12.73
CA TYR A 5 -2.99 -3.53 -11.68
C TYR A 5 -1.98 -2.71 -10.88
N SER A 6 -2.38 -1.50 -10.51
CA SER A 6 -1.67 -0.63 -9.60
C SER A 6 -2.29 -0.68 -8.20
N SER A 7 -1.47 -0.54 -7.17
CA SER A 7 -1.91 -0.54 -5.76
C SER A 7 -1.32 0.64 -5.00
N ALA A 8 -2.11 1.21 -4.10
CA ALA A 8 -1.64 2.14 -3.06
C ALA A 8 -1.73 1.43 -1.70
N ASP A 9 -0.65 1.48 -0.91
CA ASP A 9 -0.57 0.83 0.40
C ASP A 9 -0.68 1.89 1.51
N PHE A 10 -1.87 2.02 2.09
CA PHE A 10 -2.11 2.90 3.23
C PHE A 10 -1.90 2.10 4.52
N PHE A 11 -1.16 2.67 5.48
CA PHE A 11 -0.66 1.97 6.67
C PHE A 11 0.36 0.86 6.31
N GLN A 12 1.30 1.20 5.43
CA GLN A 12 2.20 0.23 4.80
C GLN A 12 3.11 -0.54 5.77
N GLY A 13 3.32 -0.02 6.98
CA GLY A 13 4.36 -0.47 7.91
C GLY A 13 5.72 -0.60 7.20
N ILE A 14 6.36 -1.77 7.35
CA ILE A 14 7.65 -2.08 6.71
C ILE A 14 7.51 -2.73 5.32
N GLY A 15 6.29 -2.78 4.75
CA GLY A 15 6.04 -3.20 3.37
C GLY A 15 5.56 -4.64 3.17
N GLY A 16 5.01 -5.29 4.19
CA GLY A 16 4.56 -6.70 4.07
C GLY A 16 3.51 -6.92 2.98
N SER A 17 2.49 -6.06 2.93
CA SER A 17 1.43 -6.08 1.91
C SER A 17 1.97 -5.73 0.53
N SER A 18 2.73 -4.64 0.42
CA SER A 18 3.41 -4.22 -0.81
C SER A 18 4.30 -5.31 -1.41
N LEU A 19 5.11 -6.00 -0.60
CA LEU A 19 5.94 -7.11 -1.06
C LEU A 19 5.09 -8.27 -1.61
N ALA A 20 3.98 -8.61 -0.93
CA ALA A 20 3.07 -9.63 -1.41
C ALA A 20 2.42 -9.27 -2.75
N LEU A 21 2.07 -8.00 -2.95
CA LEU A 21 1.50 -7.48 -4.19
C LEU A 21 2.52 -7.45 -5.33
N GLN A 22 3.75 -7.00 -5.08
CA GLN A 22 4.86 -7.06 -6.06
C GLN A 22 5.14 -8.50 -6.51
N ASN A 23 5.08 -9.47 -5.59
CA ASN A 23 5.22 -10.89 -5.90
C ASN A 23 4.06 -11.47 -6.74
N GLN A 24 2.98 -10.70 -6.93
CA GLN A 24 1.84 -11.04 -7.79
C GLN A 24 1.76 -10.11 -9.02
N ASP A 25 2.88 -9.48 -9.37
CA ASP A 25 3.03 -8.57 -10.51
C ASP A 25 2.16 -7.29 -10.44
N PHE A 26 1.67 -6.92 -9.26
CA PHE A 26 1.07 -5.60 -9.06
C PHE A 26 2.16 -4.54 -8.97
N GLN A 27 1.87 -3.35 -9.49
CA GLN A 27 2.73 -2.19 -9.30
C GLN A 27 2.28 -1.40 -8.07
N VAL A 28 3.10 -1.37 -7.04
CA VAL A 28 2.88 -0.46 -5.91
C VAL A 28 3.27 0.94 -6.35
N VAL A 29 2.29 1.84 -6.42
CA VAL A 29 2.46 3.21 -6.96
C VAL A 29 2.44 4.31 -5.91
N ALA A 30 1.97 4.00 -4.71
CA ALA A 30 1.90 4.92 -3.60
C ALA A 30 1.95 4.15 -2.29
N ALA A 31 2.55 4.74 -1.26
CA ALA A 31 2.65 4.13 0.04
C ALA A 31 2.65 5.23 1.11
N ILE A 32 1.84 5.07 2.17
CA ILE A 32 1.75 6.06 3.25
C ILE A 32 1.78 5.38 4.62
N ASP A 33 2.58 5.93 5.54
CA ASP A 33 2.59 5.59 6.97
C ASP A 33 3.09 6.78 7.78
N ASN A 34 2.77 6.84 9.07
CA ASN A 34 3.17 7.94 9.94
C ASN A 34 4.38 7.60 10.82
N ASP A 35 4.81 6.34 10.86
CA ASP A 35 6.03 5.95 11.58
C ASP A 35 7.27 6.14 10.69
N PRO A 36 8.18 7.07 11.03
CA PRO A 36 9.39 7.31 10.26
C PRO A 36 10.33 6.10 10.23
N VAL A 37 10.32 5.26 11.28
CA VAL A 37 11.13 4.02 11.29
C VAL A 37 10.59 3.04 10.26
N ALA A 38 9.27 2.87 10.20
CA ALA A 38 8.61 2.02 9.23
C ALA A 38 8.86 2.51 7.79
N CYS A 39 8.72 3.82 7.54
CA CYS A 39 8.98 4.44 6.23
C CYS A 39 10.41 4.19 5.73
N ASN A 40 11.42 4.38 6.58
CA ASN A 40 12.82 4.14 6.22
C ASN A 40 13.10 2.65 5.92
N TRP A 41 12.42 1.71 6.60
CA TRP A 41 12.53 0.30 6.26
C TRP A 41 11.74 -0.08 5.01
N TYR A 42 10.58 0.54 4.80
CA TYR A 42 9.77 0.35 3.61
C TYR A 42 10.56 0.70 2.35
N GLU A 43 11.19 1.88 2.31
CA GLU A 43 11.99 2.31 1.17
C GLU A 43 13.12 1.31 0.84
N LYS A 44 13.79 0.79 1.88
CA LYS A 44 14.86 -0.21 1.71
C LYS A 44 14.37 -1.56 1.21
N ASN A 45 13.17 -1.98 1.62
CA ASN A 45 12.60 -3.28 1.27
C ASN A 45 11.92 -3.26 -0.10
N ILE A 46 11.21 -2.18 -0.41
CA ILE A 46 10.26 -2.10 -1.54
C ILE A 46 10.83 -1.25 -2.68
N GLY A 47 11.75 -0.32 -2.39
CA GLY A 47 12.35 0.57 -3.38
C GLY A 47 11.46 1.73 -3.81
N LEU A 48 10.39 2.00 -3.07
CA LEU A 48 9.49 3.15 -3.27
C LEU A 48 9.60 4.07 -2.05
N GLU A 49 9.82 5.36 -2.26
CA GLU A 49 9.81 6.36 -1.19
C GLU A 49 8.36 6.59 -0.72
N PRO A 50 8.04 6.29 0.55
CA PRO A 50 6.69 6.49 1.06
C PRO A 50 6.48 7.93 1.50
N ILE A 51 5.22 8.38 1.51
CA ILE A 51 4.85 9.59 2.25
C ILE A 51 4.84 9.26 3.74
N CYS A 52 5.74 9.90 4.49
CA CYS A 52 5.85 9.73 5.93
C CYS A 52 5.01 10.79 6.67
N GLU A 53 3.67 10.61 6.69
CA GLU A 53 2.74 11.55 7.32
C GLU A 53 1.48 10.85 7.86
N ASP A 54 0.81 11.49 8.82
CA ASP A 54 -0.48 11.04 9.31
C ASP A 54 -1.58 11.27 8.25
N LEU A 55 -2.26 10.19 7.88
CA LEU A 55 -3.33 10.18 6.88
C LEU A 55 -4.49 11.13 7.20
N ASN A 56 -4.66 11.57 8.45
CA ASN A 56 -5.65 12.58 8.82
C ASN A 56 -5.35 13.98 8.23
N PHE A 57 -4.11 14.24 7.83
CA PHE A 57 -3.68 15.54 7.29
C PHE A 57 -3.39 15.53 5.79
N ILE A 58 -3.55 14.38 5.13
CA ILE A 58 -3.30 14.24 3.70
C ILE A 58 -4.61 14.06 2.93
N SER A 59 -4.67 14.69 1.75
CA SER A 59 -5.81 14.57 0.84
C SER A 59 -5.51 13.60 -0.30
N GLY A 60 -6.55 13.08 -0.95
CA GLY A 60 -6.37 12.26 -2.15
C GLY A 60 -5.64 13.01 -3.27
N ASP A 61 -5.91 14.31 -3.45
CA ASP A 61 -5.24 15.13 -4.47
C ASP A 61 -3.75 15.31 -4.18
N SER A 62 -3.38 15.57 -2.93
CA SER A 62 -1.97 15.69 -2.55
C SER A 62 -1.20 14.38 -2.74
N ILE A 63 -1.85 13.23 -2.56
CA ILE A 63 -1.22 11.92 -2.83
C ILE A 63 -0.97 11.76 -4.33
N LEU A 64 -1.96 12.09 -5.16
CA LEU A 64 -1.83 12.00 -6.61
C LEU A 64 -0.72 12.92 -7.13
N ASP A 65 -0.69 14.18 -6.67
CA ASP A 65 0.33 15.15 -7.05
C ASP A 65 1.74 14.70 -6.62
N HIS A 66 1.89 14.16 -5.40
CA HIS A 66 3.17 13.68 -4.89
C HIS A 66 3.77 12.57 -5.75
N TYR A 67 2.94 11.61 -6.20
CA TYR A 67 3.38 10.48 -7.01
C TYR A 67 3.26 10.69 -8.52
N GLY A 68 2.80 11.87 -8.97
CA GLY A 68 2.55 12.15 -10.39
C GLY A 68 1.48 11.23 -11.01
N LEU A 69 0.43 10.91 -10.25
CA LEU A 69 -0.64 9.99 -10.64
C LEU A 69 -1.89 10.73 -11.12
N GLU A 70 -2.69 10.05 -11.94
CA GLU A 70 -4.01 10.52 -12.34
C GLU A 70 -5.11 9.85 -11.51
N ARG A 71 -6.28 10.51 -11.39
CA ARG A 71 -7.45 9.93 -10.72
C ARG A 71 -7.90 8.66 -11.45
N ALA A 72 -8.14 7.60 -10.68
CA ALA A 72 -8.63 6.32 -11.19
C ALA A 72 -9.72 5.73 -10.30
N ARG A 73 -10.38 4.66 -10.77
CA ARG A 73 -11.30 3.86 -9.95
C ARG A 73 -10.50 2.91 -9.07
N ALA A 74 -10.66 3.02 -7.76
CA ALA A 74 -10.01 2.13 -6.80
C ALA A 74 -10.97 1.05 -6.28
N LEU A 75 -10.41 -0.14 -6.00
CA LEU A 75 -11.00 -1.13 -5.11
C LEU A 75 -10.27 -1.01 -3.77
N VAL A 76 -11.02 -0.87 -2.68
CA VAL A 76 -10.44 -0.82 -1.33
C VAL A 76 -10.35 -2.24 -0.79
N LEU A 77 -9.15 -2.68 -0.44
CA LEU A 77 -8.88 -3.97 0.17
C LEU A 77 -8.52 -3.80 1.64
N ASP A 78 -9.34 -4.33 2.54
CA ASP A 78 -8.99 -4.47 3.95
C ASP A 78 -8.39 -5.88 4.18
N LEU A 79 -7.07 -5.94 4.32
CA LEU A 79 -6.37 -7.19 4.60
C LEU A 79 -6.72 -7.79 5.98
N HIS A 80 -7.03 -6.98 6.99
CA HIS A 80 -7.48 -7.52 8.29
C HIS A 80 -8.82 -8.23 8.15
N TYR A 81 -9.71 -7.73 7.30
CA TYR A 81 -10.95 -8.43 6.98
C TYR A 81 -10.67 -9.75 6.25
N PHE A 82 -9.76 -9.73 5.26
CA PHE A 82 -9.45 -10.90 4.44
C PHE A 82 -8.79 -12.03 5.25
N LEU A 83 -7.86 -11.70 6.15
CA LEU A 83 -7.18 -12.68 7.00
C LEU A 83 -8.15 -13.34 7.99
N ARG A 84 -9.07 -12.57 8.59
CA ARG A 84 -10.11 -13.12 9.48
C ARG A 84 -11.02 -14.13 8.80
N GLN A 85 -11.35 -13.92 7.53
CA GLN A 85 -12.17 -14.89 6.77
C GLN A 85 -11.41 -16.20 6.50
N ARG A 86 -10.08 -16.16 6.32
CA ARG A 86 -9.27 -17.38 6.12
C ARG A 86 -9.08 -18.19 7.41
N GLU A 87 -9.02 -17.54 8.57
CA GLU A 87 -8.94 -18.25 9.85
C GLU A 87 -10.23 -19.01 10.17
N ASN A 88 -11.40 -18.45 9.85
CA ASN A 88 -12.69 -19.14 10.02
C ASN A 88 -12.87 -20.34 9.08
N LEU A 89 -12.14 -20.40 7.95
CA LEU A 89 -12.18 -21.52 7.01
C LEU A 89 -11.18 -22.64 7.34
N ARG A 90 -10.32 -22.48 8.36
CA ARG A 90 -9.38 -23.53 8.80
C ARG A 90 -9.95 -24.47 9.85
N TYR A 91 -11.20 -24.25 10.29
CA TYR A 91 -11.92 -25.06 11.26
C TYR A 91 -13.15 -25.79 10.66
N LEU A 92 -13.24 -25.88 9.33
CA LEU A 92 -14.20 -26.72 8.58
C LEU A 92 -13.43 -27.77 7.79
#